data_AF-A0A7C3UNU4-F1
#
_entry.id   AF-A0A7C3UNU4-F1
#
_cell.length_a   1.000
_cell.length_b   1.000
_cell.length_c   1.000
_cell.angle_alpha   90.00
_cell.angle_beta   90.00
_cell.angle_gamma   90.00
#
_symmetry.space_group_name_H-M   'P 1'
#
loop_
_entity.id
_entity.type
_entity.pdbx_description
1 polymer ?
#
loop_
_entity_poly.entity_id
_entity_poly.type
_entity_poly.pdbx_seq_one_letter_code
_entity_poly.pdbx_strand_id
1 'polypeptide(L)'
;MTREGGGTVPVAGEESAAVAEVFRAYETLVARADRAFARVAGEYGALVRCRAGCDDCCHAVFGLFLIESVSLAYHVRSLEGKQKEAAAENARRFDSGLAAVLAGHQAGAGGALGRARARCPLLGDDRRCLVYAGRPLTCRVYGIPTAIGGRGHVCGRSGVAKGGSYPTFNLDAANRELHRLSGRLLAAIGREGLDDRVLYAVSRSLTLSPAELLMPGVPGGRRGPAV
;
A
#
# COMPACT_ATOMS: atom_id res chain seq x y z
N MET A 1 -22.55 -16.15 -1.98
CA MET A 1 -22.44 -15.04 -1.02
C MET A 1 -21.70 -15.54 0.21
N THR A 2 -20.37 -15.59 0.15
CA THR A 2 -19.52 -15.99 1.28
C THR A 2 -18.88 -14.73 1.85
N ARG A 3 -19.25 -14.40 3.09
CA ARG A 3 -18.52 -13.45 3.95
C ARG A 3 -17.18 -14.09 4.27
N GLU A 4 -16.15 -13.80 3.50
CA GLU A 4 -14.77 -14.15 3.88
C GLU A 4 -14.26 -13.10 4.86
N GLY A 5 -13.89 -13.59 6.05
CA GLY A 5 -13.51 -12.80 7.21
C GLY A 5 -12.43 -11.78 6.88
N GLY A 6 -12.71 -10.53 7.22
CA GLY A 6 -11.67 -9.53 7.37
C GLY A 6 -10.73 -10.00 8.48
N GLY A 7 -9.54 -10.46 8.09
CA GLY A 7 -8.47 -10.72 9.04
C GLY A 7 -8.16 -9.41 9.76
N THR A 8 -8.67 -9.27 10.98
CA THR A 8 -8.24 -8.24 11.91
C THR A 8 -6.75 -8.40 12.12
N VAL A 9 -5.98 -7.32 12.06
CA VAL A 9 -4.58 -7.34 12.48
C VAL A 9 -4.56 -7.89 13.91
N PRO A 10 -3.93 -9.05 14.19
CA PRO A 10 -3.93 -9.61 15.53
C PRO A 10 -3.10 -8.69 16.43
N VAL A 11 -3.79 -7.84 17.18
CA VAL A 11 -3.28 -7.16 18.37
C VAL A 11 -3.23 -8.18 19.50
N ALA A 12 -2.26 -9.09 19.45
CA ALA A 12 -2.05 -10.07 20.52
C ALA A 12 -0.55 -10.25 20.81
N GLY A 13 -0.17 -9.79 22.00
CA GLY A 13 1.13 -10.01 22.66
C GLY A 13 1.97 -8.74 22.74
N GLU A 14 1.86 -8.01 23.86
CA GLU A 14 2.80 -6.98 24.34
C GLU A 14 2.68 -5.51 23.85
N GLU A 15 1.76 -5.16 22.95
CA GLU A 15 1.63 -3.75 22.50
C GLU A 15 0.62 -2.92 23.32
N SER A 16 1.06 -1.74 23.77
CA SER A 16 0.29 -0.74 24.54
C SER A 16 -1.06 -0.38 23.90
N ALA A 17 -2.08 -0.05 24.72
CA ALA A 17 -3.41 0.38 24.26
C ALA A 17 -3.36 1.51 23.20
N ALA A 18 -2.31 2.34 23.25
CA ALA A 18 -2.03 3.39 22.28
C ALA A 18 -1.75 2.84 20.87
N VAL A 19 -0.99 1.75 20.75
CA VAL A 19 -0.69 1.11 19.45
C VAL A 19 -1.97 0.55 18.83
N ALA A 20 -2.79 -0.14 19.64
CA ALA A 20 -4.07 -0.67 19.18
C ALA A 20 -5.02 0.44 18.68
N GLU A 21 -4.98 1.64 19.29
CA GLU A 21 -5.76 2.78 18.82
C GLU A 21 -5.28 3.30 17.45
N VAL A 22 -3.96 3.34 17.23
CA VAL A 22 -3.39 3.73 15.93
C VAL A 22 -3.83 2.78 14.83
N PHE A 23 -3.80 1.46 15.06
CA PHE A 23 -4.29 0.48 14.08
C PHE A 23 -5.79 0.60 13.82
N ARG A 24 -6.63 0.83 14.85
CA ARG A 24 -8.07 1.10 14.64
C ARG A 24 -8.31 2.35 13.78
N ALA A 25 -7.52 3.39 13.97
CA ALA A 25 -7.59 4.60 13.16
C ALA A 25 -7.16 4.33 11.70
N TYR A 26 -6.12 3.52 11.50
CA TYR A 26 -5.72 3.06 10.17
C TYR A 26 -6.80 2.21 9.48
N GLU A 27 -7.40 1.26 10.19
CA GLU A 27 -8.52 0.44 9.69
C GLU A 27 -9.73 1.30 9.29
N THR A 28 -10.00 2.37 10.04
CA THR A 28 -11.05 3.34 9.71
C THR A 28 -10.75 4.07 8.38
N LEU A 29 -9.49 4.46 8.15
CA LEU A 29 -9.05 5.05 6.89
C LEU A 29 -9.15 4.07 5.72
N VAL A 30 -8.74 2.82 5.93
CA VAL A 30 -8.88 1.72 4.96
C VAL A 30 -10.35 1.50 4.59
N ALA A 31 -11.24 1.44 5.58
CA ALA A 31 -12.67 1.25 5.36
C ALA A 31 -13.28 2.44 4.58
N ARG A 32 -12.77 3.66 4.77
CA ARG A 32 -13.17 4.82 3.97
C ARG A 32 -12.76 4.67 2.50
N ALA A 33 -11.56 4.16 2.22
CA ALA A 33 -11.12 3.86 0.86
C ALA A 33 -12.00 2.79 0.20
N ASP A 34 -12.31 1.70 0.92
CA ASP A 34 -13.19 0.64 0.41
C ASP A 34 -14.60 1.17 0.11
N ARG A 35 -15.17 2.00 0.99
CA ARG A 35 -16.48 2.66 0.73
C ARG A 35 -16.44 3.57 -0.48
N ALA A 36 -15.37 4.34 -0.66
CA ALA A 36 -15.22 5.20 -1.84
C ALA A 36 -15.14 4.38 -3.12
N PHE A 37 -14.41 3.26 -3.10
CA PHE A 37 -14.35 2.33 -4.22
C PHE A 37 -15.73 1.75 -4.54
N ALA A 38 -16.42 1.21 -3.53
CA ALA A 38 -17.75 0.62 -3.68
C ALA A 38 -18.76 1.62 -4.27
N ARG A 39 -18.73 2.88 -3.80
CA ARG A 39 -19.58 3.94 -4.32
C ARG A 39 -19.34 4.21 -5.80
N VAL A 40 -18.09 4.42 -6.21
CA VAL A 40 -17.76 4.68 -7.63
C VAL A 40 -18.04 3.45 -8.50
N ALA A 41 -17.78 2.24 -8.01
CA ALA A 41 -18.11 1.01 -8.73
C ALA A 41 -19.63 0.81 -8.90
N GLY A 42 -20.44 1.25 -7.93
CA GLY A 42 -21.90 1.22 -8.01
C GLY A 42 -22.47 2.28 -8.95
N GLU A 43 -22.01 3.53 -8.82
CA GLU A 43 -22.49 4.68 -9.62
C GLU A 43 -21.95 4.67 -11.07
N TYR A 44 -20.72 4.17 -11.28
CA TYR A 44 -19.98 4.24 -12.54
C TYR A 44 -19.41 2.88 -12.98
N GLY A 45 -20.15 1.78 -12.74
CA GLY A 45 -19.66 0.41 -12.95
C GLY A 45 -19.07 0.13 -14.34
N ALA A 46 -19.60 0.74 -15.40
CA ALA A 46 -19.06 0.59 -16.76
C ALA A 46 -17.63 1.15 -16.92
N LEU A 47 -17.22 2.08 -16.05
CA LEU A 47 -15.92 2.73 -16.06
C LEU A 47 -14.91 2.02 -15.14
N VAL A 48 -15.38 1.28 -14.14
CA VAL A 48 -14.55 0.54 -13.19
C VAL A 48 -14.35 -0.90 -13.68
N ARG A 49 -13.21 -1.17 -14.32
CA ARG A 49 -12.88 -2.52 -14.85
C ARG A 49 -12.21 -3.45 -13.83
N CYS A 50 -11.99 -2.98 -12.61
CA CYS A 50 -11.39 -3.76 -11.53
C CYS A 50 -12.31 -4.90 -11.10
N ARG A 51 -11.75 -6.11 -11.07
CA ARG A 51 -12.40 -7.37 -10.68
C ARG A 51 -11.33 -8.33 -10.15
N ALA A 52 -11.74 -9.43 -9.52
CA ALA A 52 -10.81 -10.50 -9.17
C ALA A 52 -10.00 -10.93 -10.41
N GLY A 53 -8.67 -11.06 -10.27
CA GLY A 53 -7.76 -11.33 -11.39
C GLY A 53 -7.33 -10.10 -12.21
N CYS A 54 -7.87 -8.90 -11.93
CA CYS A 54 -7.28 -7.66 -12.43
C CYS A 54 -6.03 -7.34 -11.60
N ASP A 55 -4.89 -7.26 -12.27
CA ASP A 55 -3.55 -7.15 -11.67
C ASP A 55 -2.83 -5.85 -12.02
N ASP A 56 -3.50 -4.86 -12.61
CA ASP A 56 -2.81 -3.64 -13.07
C ASP A 56 -2.14 -2.89 -11.92
N CYS A 57 -2.80 -2.81 -10.76
CA CYS A 57 -2.22 -2.25 -9.55
C CYS A 57 -1.04 -3.07 -9.01
N CYS A 58 -1.01 -4.38 -9.27
CA CYS A 58 0.09 -5.27 -8.89
C CYS A 58 1.34 -5.07 -9.76
N HIS A 59 1.27 -4.24 -10.79
CA HIS A 59 2.45 -3.82 -11.56
C HIS A 59 2.83 -2.36 -11.31
N ALA A 60 2.05 -1.60 -10.54
CA ALA A 60 2.37 -0.23 -10.19
C ALA A 60 3.39 -0.17 -9.04
N VAL A 61 4.38 0.72 -9.14
CA VAL A 61 5.38 0.92 -8.09
C VAL A 61 5.05 2.17 -7.30
N PHE A 62 4.88 2.01 -5.99
CA PHE A 62 4.67 3.11 -5.05
C PHE A 62 5.28 2.73 -3.69
N GLY A 63 5.54 3.75 -2.87
CA GLY A 63 6.02 3.56 -1.50
C GLY A 63 4.86 3.39 -0.53
N LEU A 64 5.07 2.56 0.49
CA LEU A 64 4.15 2.34 1.61
C LEU A 64 4.57 3.21 2.79
N PHE A 65 3.62 3.82 3.49
CA PHE A 65 3.90 4.45 4.77
C PHE A 65 4.25 3.38 5.84
N LEU A 66 4.90 3.79 6.93
CA LEU A 66 5.29 2.86 8.00
C LEU A 66 4.08 2.08 8.54
N ILE A 67 2.97 2.77 8.85
CA ILE A 67 1.75 2.12 9.36
C ILE A 67 1.21 1.05 8.40
N GLU A 68 1.24 1.32 7.09
CA GLU A 68 0.82 0.35 6.06
C GLU A 68 1.81 -0.82 5.98
N SER A 69 3.11 -0.53 6.09
CA SER A 69 4.17 -1.53 5.97
C SER A 69 4.12 -2.52 7.12
N VAL A 70 3.89 -2.02 8.34
CA VAL A 70 3.74 -2.83 9.55
C VAL A 70 2.44 -3.64 9.50
N SER A 71 1.31 -3.00 9.14
CA SER A 71 0.04 -3.71 8.95
C SER A 71 0.16 -4.83 7.90
N LEU A 72 0.79 -4.55 6.76
CA LEU A 72 1.01 -5.55 5.72
C LEU A 72 1.91 -6.69 6.20
N ALA A 73 2.96 -6.40 6.97
CA ALA A 73 3.82 -7.43 7.55
C ALA A 73 3.04 -8.39 8.46
N TYR A 74 2.05 -7.90 9.21
CA TYR A 74 1.15 -8.78 9.98
C TYR A 74 0.32 -9.69 9.08
N HIS A 75 -0.23 -9.19 7.97
CA HIS A 75 -0.97 -10.02 7.02
C HIS A 75 -0.08 -11.06 6.32
N VAL A 76 1.15 -10.69 5.99
CA VAL A 76 2.14 -11.59 5.38
C VAL A 76 2.44 -12.81 6.25
N ARG A 77 2.37 -12.68 7.57
CA ARG A 77 2.61 -13.81 8.49
C ARG A 77 1.63 -14.97 8.30
N SER A 78 0.49 -14.73 7.66
CA SER A 78 -0.47 -15.79 7.29
C SER A 78 -0.02 -16.64 6.09
N LEU A 79 1.04 -16.25 5.38
CA LEU A 79 1.56 -17.03 4.26
C LEU A 79 2.37 -18.23 4.75
N GLU A 80 2.06 -19.40 4.21
CA GLU A 80 2.68 -20.67 4.59
C GLU A 80 3.22 -21.43 3.36
N GLY A 81 4.17 -22.34 3.61
CA GLY A 81 4.75 -23.24 2.61
C GLY A 81 5.11 -22.55 1.29
N LYS A 82 4.58 -23.11 0.19
CA LYS A 82 4.86 -22.65 -1.18
C LYS A 82 4.51 -21.17 -1.43
N GLN A 83 3.48 -20.63 -0.76
CA GLN A 83 3.10 -19.23 -0.95
C GLN A 83 4.16 -18.29 -0.38
N LYS A 84 4.72 -18.65 0.79
CA LYS A 84 5.79 -17.87 1.45
C LYS A 84 7.08 -17.91 0.63
N GLU A 85 7.47 -19.09 0.14
CA GLU A 85 8.65 -19.27 -0.72
C GLU A 85 8.53 -18.46 -2.02
N ALA A 86 7.39 -18.55 -2.70
CA ALA A 86 7.13 -17.79 -3.92
C ALA A 86 7.14 -16.28 -3.68
N ALA A 87 6.53 -15.80 -2.59
CA ALA A 87 6.54 -14.38 -2.23
C ALA A 87 7.96 -13.86 -1.94
N ALA A 88 8.81 -14.65 -1.27
CA ALA A 88 10.19 -14.29 -1.00
C ALA A 88 11.04 -14.20 -2.28
N GLU A 89 10.87 -15.14 -3.21
CA GLU A 89 11.53 -15.09 -4.52
C GLU A 89 11.04 -13.90 -5.35
N ASN A 90 9.74 -13.64 -5.36
CA ASN A 90 9.19 -12.47 -6.03
C ASN A 90 9.68 -11.16 -5.41
N ALA A 91 9.90 -11.11 -4.09
CA ALA A 91 10.48 -9.95 -3.41
C ALA A 91 11.90 -9.64 -3.92
N ARG A 92 12.76 -10.67 -4.05
CA ARG A 92 14.10 -10.51 -4.63
C ARG A 92 14.03 -9.93 -6.05
N ARG A 93 13.18 -10.49 -6.91
CA ARG A 93 12.99 -10.01 -8.29
C ARG A 93 12.47 -8.58 -8.35
N PHE A 94 11.51 -8.24 -7.49
CA PHE A 94 10.98 -6.90 -7.38
C PHE A 94 12.06 -5.90 -6.97
N ASP A 95 12.88 -6.24 -5.98
CA ASP A 95 13.96 -5.36 -5.50
C ASP A 95 15.04 -5.14 -6.56
N SER A 96 15.45 -6.21 -7.26
CA SER A 96 16.38 -6.08 -8.40
C SER A 96 15.82 -5.21 -9.52
N GLY A 97 14.55 -5.41 -9.89
CA GLY A 97 13.89 -4.60 -10.90
C GLY A 97 13.74 -3.14 -10.49
N LEU A 98 13.40 -2.90 -9.21
CA LEU A 98 13.31 -1.57 -8.65
C LEU A 98 14.68 -0.88 -8.65
N ALA A 99 15.74 -1.57 -8.23
CA ALA A 99 17.10 -1.02 -8.26
C ALA A 99 17.52 -0.62 -9.69
N ALA A 100 17.23 -1.46 -10.70
CA ALA A 100 17.53 -1.16 -12.10
C ALA A 100 16.79 0.09 -12.61
N VAL A 101 15.49 0.21 -12.29
CA VAL A 101 14.71 1.41 -12.62
C VAL A 101 15.34 2.66 -12.02
N LEU A 102 15.77 2.58 -10.76
CA LEU A 102 16.31 3.73 -10.05
C LEU A 102 17.69 4.13 -10.53
N ALA A 103 18.55 3.15 -10.85
CA ALA A 103 19.85 3.42 -11.45
C ALA A 103 19.73 4.14 -12.80
N GLY A 104 18.66 3.88 -13.55
CA GLY A 104 18.39 4.55 -14.83
C GLY A 104 17.77 5.95 -14.74
N HIS A 105 17.44 6.45 -13.54
CA HIS A 105 16.81 7.76 -13.36
C HIS A 105 17.65 8.67 -12.46
N GLN A 106 17.88 9.91 -12.91
CA GLN A 106 18.58 10.92 -12.12
C GLN A 106 17.82 11.22 -10.81
N ALA A 107 18.56 11.35 -9.70
CA ALA A 107 18.02 11.77 -8.42
C ALA A 107 17.29 13.12 -8.58
N GLY A 108 16.01 13.18 -8.21
CA GLY A 108 15.18 14.39 -8.34
C GLY A 108 14.16 14.37 -9.49
N ALA A 109 14.16 13.35 -10.36
CA ALA A 109 13.10 13.17 -11.36
C ALA A 109 11.79 12.66 -10.69
N GLY A 110 11.05 13.58 -10.07
CA GLY A 110 9.71 13.32 -9.54
C GLY A 110 8.83 12.66 -10.61
N GLY A 111 8.41 11.42 -10.37
CA GLY A 111 7.57 10.63 -11.28
C GLY A 111 8.23 9.42 -11.93
N ALA A 112 9.54 9.20 -11.77
CA ALA A 112 10.20 7.96 -12.21
C ALA A 112 9.54 6.71 -11.60
N LEU A 113 9.27 6.75 -10.29
CA LEU A 113 8.62 5.64 -9.57
C LEU A 113 7.17 5.41 -10.03
N GLY A 114 6.42 6.49 -10.27
CA GLY A 114 5.01 6.41 -10.70
C GLY A 114 4.83 5.87 -12.13
N ARG A 115 5.87 5.92 -12.97
CA ARG A 115 5.90 5.31 -14.31
C ARG A 115 6.53 3.93 -14.32
N ALA A 116 7.29 3.60 -13.29
CA ALA A 116 7.93 2.30 -13.16
C ALA A 116 6.87 1.20 -13.05
N ARG A 117 7.15 0.08 -13.73
CA ARG A 117 6.31 -1.11 -13.68
C ARG A 117 7.16 -2.27 -13.17
N ALA A 118 6.80 -2.82 -12.02
CA ALA A 118 7.45 -4.00 -11.45
C ALA A 118 6.40 -4.91 -10.84
N ARG A 119 6.54 -6.22 -11.06
CA ARG A 119 5.58 -7.23 -10.55
C ARG A 119 5.63 -7.27 -9.02
N CYS A 120 4.50 -7.00 -8.39
CA CYS A 120 4.34 -7.02 -6.94
C CYS A 120 4.76 -8.39 -6.36
N PRO A 121 5.51 -8.41 -5.26
CA PRO A 121 5.89 -9.66 -4.59
C PRO A 121 4.73 -10.55 -4.15
N LEU A 122 3.59 -9.92 -3.84
CA LEU A 122 2.38 -10.58 -3.32
C LEU A 122 1.41 -11.02 -4.42
N LEU A 123 1.78 -10.86 -5.69
CA LEU A 123 0.97 -11.37 -6.80
C LEU A 123 1.20 -12.88 -6.95
N GLY A 124 0.15 -13.67 -6.72
CA GLY A 124 0.12 -15.10 -6.99
C GLY A 124 0.08 -15.39 -8.48
N ASP A 125 0.38 -16.64 -8.85
CA ASP A 125 0.41 -17.08 -10.26
C ASP A 125 -0.96 -17.08 -10.92
N ASP A 126 -2.02 -17.19 -10.11
CA ASP A 126 -3.42 -17.07 -10.51
C ASP A 126 -3.89 -15.60 -10.68
N ARG A 127 -2.95 -14.65 -10.65
CA ARG A 127 -3.18 -13.20 -10.75
C ARG A 127 -4.02 -12.65 -9.59
N ARG A 128 -4.05 -13.33 -8.45
CA ARG A 128 -4.69 -12.84 -7.22
C ARG A 128 -3.63 -12.42 -6.20
N CYS A 129 -3.97 -11.46 -5.36
CA CYS A 129 -3.09 -11.05 -4.26
C CYS A 129 -3.13 -12.12 -3.18
N LEU A 130 -1.95 -12.58 -2.74
CA LEU A 130 -1.80 -13.59 -1.68
C LEU A 130 -2.34 -13.10 -0.32
N VAL A 131 -2.38 -11.79 -0.10
CA VAL A 131 -2.90 -11.13 1.12
C VAL A 131 -3.91 -10.03 0.77
N TYR A 132 -4.95 -10.36 -0.01
CA TYR A 132 -5.89 -9.37 -0.53
C TYR A 132 -6.54 -8.47 0.54
N ALA A 133 -6.80 -9.01 1.73
CA ALA A 133 -7.32 -8.26 2.87
C ALA A 133 -6.31 -7.26 3.45
N GLY A 134 -5.01 -7.50 3.29
CA GLY A 134 -3.93 -6.63 3.76
C GLY A 134 -3.46 -5.59 2.76
N ARG A 135 -4.20 -5.39 1.65
CA ARG A 135 -3.81 -4.44 0.61
C ARG A 135 -3.64 -3.01 1.17
N PRO A 136 -2.54 -2.32 0.82
CA PRO A 136 -2.36 -0.90 1.13
C PRO A 136 -3.45 -0.01 0.55
N LEU A 137 -3.53 1.24 1.03
CA LEU A 137 -4.56 2.20 0.63
C LEU A 137 -4.58 2.42 -0.88
N THR A 138 -3.41 2.64 -1.49
CA THR A 138 -3.26 2.86 -2.94
C THR A 138 -3.82 1.69 -3.75
N CYS A 139 -3.59 0.44 -3.32
CA CYS A 139 -4.15 -0.75 -3.97
C CYS A 139 -5.68 -0.78 -3.95
N ARG A 140 -6.30 -0.22 -2.90
CA ARG A 140 -7.76 -0.23 -2.71
C ARG A 140 -8.48 0.79 -3.58
N VAL A 141 -7.83 1.91 -3.87
CA VAL A 141 -8.41 3.00 -4.67
C VAL A 141 -7.90 3.04 -6.11
N TYR A 142 -6.93 2.20 -6.48
CA TYR A 142 -6.30 2.21 -7.81
C TYR A 142 -7.30 2.15 -8.99
N GLY A 143 -8.40 1.41 -8.82
CA GLY A 143 -9.41 1.21 -9.87
C GLY A 143 -10.40 2.35 -10.06
N ILE A 144 -10.36 3.37 -9.21
CA ILE A 144 -11.25 4.54 -9.26
C ILE A 144 -10.44 5.82 -9.51
N PRO A 145 -11.06 6.92 -9.94
CA PRO A 145 -10.37 8.19 -10.04
C PRO A 145 -9.79 8.63 -8.69
N THR A 146 -8.53 9.05 -8.69
CA THR A 146 -7.81 9.59 -7.52
C THR A 146 -7.27 10.99 -7.82
N ALA A 147 -7.12 11.82 -6.80
CA ALA A 147 -6.52 13.15 -6.91
C ALA A 147 -5.18 13.18 -6.18
N ILE A 148 -4.14 13.61 -6.89
CA ILE A 148 -2.78 13.80 -6.37
C ILE A 148 -2.27 15.15 -6.88
N GLY A 149 -1.83 16.04 -5.99
CA GLY A 149 -1.40 17.39 -6.34
C GLY A 149 -2.49 18.18 -7.08
N GLY A 150 -3.77 17.96 -6.73
CA GLY A 150 -4.92 18.56 -7.39
C GLY A 150 -5.23 18.04 -8.80
N ARG A 151 -4.50 17.02 -9.29
CA ARG A 151 -4.72 16.43 -10.62
C ARG A 151 -5.38 15.06 -10.52
N GLY A 152 -6.30 14.78 -11.43
CA GLY A 152 -6.95 13.48 -11.56
C GLY A 152 -6.01 12.43 -12.15
N HIS A 153 -5.98 11.26 -11.52
CA HIS A 153 -5.26 10.07 -11.95
C HIS A 153 -6.22 8.90 -12.02
N VAL A 154 -6.14 8.12 -13.10
CA VAL A 154 -7.00 6.97 -13.35
C VAL A 154 -6.15 5.78 -13.81
N CYS A 155 -6.59 4.57 -13.48
CA CYS A 155 -6.01 3.35 -14.02
C CYS A 155 -6.16 3.35 -15.55
N GLY A 156 -5.09 2.97 -16.28
CA GLY A 156 -5.09 2.89 -17.74
C GLY A 156 -6.06 1.85 -18.32
N ARG A 157 -6.56 0.92 -17.49
CA ARG A 157 -7.60 -0.04 -17.87
C ARG A 157 -9.01 0.45 -17.56
N SER A 158 -9.19 1.57 -16.86
CA SER A 158 -10.52 2.13 -16.59
C SER A 158 -11.18 2.66 -17.87
N GLY A 159 -12.50 2.80 -17.85
CA GLY A 159 -13.26 3.42 -18.95
C GLY A 159 -13.37 4.94 -18.84
N VAL A 160 -12.70 5.57 -17.86
CA VAL A 160 -12.87 6.99 -17.52
C VAL A 160 -12.35 7.87 -18.66
N ALA A 161 -13.24 8.67 -19.26
CA ALA A 161 -12.89 9.58 -20.35
C ALA A 161 -12.15 10.82 -19.84
N LYS A 162 -11.14 11.29 -20.60
CA LYS A 162 -10.45 12.56 -20.32
C LYS A 162 -11.44 13.73 -20.38
N GLY A 163 -11.28 14.69 -19.46
CA GLY A 163 -12.12 15.91 -19.41
C GLY A 163 -13.50 15.72 -18.76
N GLY A 164 -13.88 14.50 -18.37
CA GLY A 164 -15.10 14.26 -17.59
C GLY A 164 -14.94 14.59 -16.10
N SER A 165 -16.06 14.84 -15.43
CA SER A 165 -16.12 15.04 -13.98
C SER A 165 -16.60 13.76 -13.30
N TYR A 166 -15.78 13.20 -12.41
CA TYR A 166 -16.07 11.95 -11.71
C TYR A 166 -15.73 12.07 -10.23
N PRO A 167 -16.43 11.35 -9.33
CA PRO A 167 -16.05 11.31 -7.94
C PRO A 167 -14.62 10.79 -7.80
N THR A 168 -13.80 11.59 -7.13
CA THR A 168 -12.36 11.37 -7.07
C THR A 168 -11.93 11.19 -5.63
N PHE A 169 -11.17 10.12 -5.36
CA PHE A 169 -10.62 9.88 -4.03
C PHE A 169 -9.40 10.78 -3.80
N ASN A 170 -9.44 11.62 -2.75
CA ASN A 170 -8.35 12.53 -2.44
C ASN A 170 -7.19 11.75 -1.79
N LEU A 171 -6.21 11.37 -2.60
CA LEU A 171 -5.07 10.59 -2.15
C LEU A 171 -4.08 11.45 -1.38
N ASP A 172 -3.97 12.75 -1.68
CA ASP A 172 -3.14 13.67 -0.90
C ASP A 172 -3.58 13.69 0.57
N ALA A 173 -4.88 13.87 0.83
CA ALA A 173 -5.44 13.90 2.18
C ALA A 173 -5.21 12.57 2.91
N ALA A 174 -5.36 11.45 2.20
CA ALA A 174 -5.13 10.14 2.79
C ALA A 174 -3.65 9.88 3.09
N ASN A 175 -2.74 10.34 2.22
CA ASN A 175 -1.30 10.27 2.44
C ASN A 175 -0.87 11.08 3.68
N ARG A 176 -1.47 12.26 3.92
CA ARG A 176 -1.21 13.02 5.17
C ARG A 176 -1.65 12.25 6.40
N GLU A 177 -2.80 11.58 6.31
CA GLU A 177 -3.31 10.79 7.42
C GLU A 177 -2.44 9.55 7.67
N LEU A 178 -1.97 8.87 6.64
CA LEU A 178 -1.03 7.75 6.77
C LEU A 178 0.31 8.18 7.38
N HIS A 179 0.82 9.36 7.01
CA HIS A 179 2.01 9.95 7.61
C HIS A 179 1.77 10.26 9.11
N ARG A 180 0.67 10.92 9.44
CA ARG A 180 0.27 11.21 10.83
C ARG A 180 0.14 9.95 11.68
N LEU A 181 -0.48 8.90 11.14
CA LEU A 181 -0.62 7.61 11.82
C LEU A 181 0.73 6.90 11.99
N SER A 182 1.65 7.05 11.04
CA SER A 182 3.02 6.54 11.15
C SER A 182 3.78 7.22 12.30
N GLY A 183 3.69 8.55 12.42
CA GLY A 183 4.26 9.28 13.55
C GLY A 183 3.64 8.91 14.89
N ARG A 184 2.30 8.72 14.95
CA ARG A 184 1.61 8.24 16.15
C ARG A 184 2.04 6.82 16.55
N LEU A 185 2.26 5.93 15.59
CA LEU A 185 2.76 4.58 15.85
C LEU A 185 4.13 4.65 16.53
N LEU A 186 5.04 5.47 15.99
CA LEU A 186 6.37 5.69 16.55
C LEU A 186 6.32 6.29 17.97
N ALA A 187 5.45 7.27 18.21
CA ALA A 187 5.25 7.83 19.54
C ALA A 187 4.69 6.80 20.54
N ALA A 188 3.73 5.98 20.12
CA ALA A 188 3.14 4.95 20.97
C ALA A 188 4.14 3.90 21.46
N ILE A 189 5.27 3.74 20.77
CA ILE A 189 6.37 2.83 21.14
C ILE A 189 7.62 3.55 21.66
N GLY A 190 7.55 4.87 21.92
CA GLY A 190 8.66 5.68 22.45
C GLY A 190 9.80 5.90 21.47
N ARG A 191 9.48 6.11 20.18
CA ARG A 191 10.45 6.25 19.07
C ARG A 191 10.19 7.49 18.22
N GLU A 192 9.77 8.60 18.83
CA GLU A 192 9.47 9.86 18.13
C GLU A 192 10.65 10.45 17.33
N GLY A 193 11.89 10.02 17.61
CA GLY A 193 13.09 10.46 16.91
C GLY A 193 13.36 9.78 15.57
N LEU A 194 12.53 8.81 15.14
CA LEU A 194 12.66 8.19 13.82
C LEU A 194 11.96 9.02 12.73
N ASP A 195 12.52 9.00 11.51
CA ASP A 195 11.95 9.69 10.35
C ASP A 195 10.66 8.99 9.87
N ASP A 196 9.51 9.57 10.17
CA ASP A 196 8.16 9.10 9.79
C ASP A 196 7.79 9.42 8.33
N ARG A 197 8.69 10.07 7.58
CA ARG A 197 8.54 10.34 6.13
C ARG A 197 9.09 9.21 5.29
N VAL A 198 9.70 8.20 5.89
CA VAL A 198 10.25 7.06 5.16
C VAL A 198 9.11 6.24 4.55
N LEU A 199 9.18 6.06 3.23
CA LEU A 199 8.34 5.15 2.47
C LEU A 199 9.11 3.86 2.17
N TYR A 200 8.43 2.74 2.33
CA TYR A 200 9.00 1.40 2.15
C TYR A 200 8.51 0.76 0.85
N ALA A 201 9.37 -0.03 0.22
CA ALA A 201 8.94 -0.94 -0.82
C ALA A 201 8.07 -2.07 -0.23
N VAL A 202 7.10 -2.56 -1.01
CA VAL A 202 6.23 -3.70 -0.62
C VAL A 202 7.03 -4.93 -0.18
N SER A 203 8.20 -5.17 -0.80
CA SER A 203 9.12 -6.25 -0.44
C SER A 203 9.58 -6.19 1.02
N ARG A 204 9.68 -4.99 1.62
CA ARG A 204 10.13 -4.84 3.01
C ARG A 204 9.14 -5.44 4.01
N SER A 205 7.84 -5.31 3.77
CA SER A 205 6.81 -5.98 4.57
C SER A 205 6.81 -7.51 4.44
N LEU A 206 7.52 -8.05 3.44
CA LEU A 206 7.73 -9.49 3.30
C LEU A 206 9.00 -9.98 3.98
N THR A 207 10.07 -9.18 3.91
CA THR A 207 11.40 -9.59 4.35
C THR A 207 11.73 -9.17 5.77
N LEU A 208 10.97 -8.23 6.34
CA LEU A 208 11.15 -7.72 7.70
C LEU A 208 9.92 -8.02 8.55
N SER A 209 10.17 -8.37 9.80
CA SER A 209 9.13 -8.45 10.83
C SER A 209 8.59 -7.06 11.17
N PRO A 210 7.38 -6.97 11.77
CA PRO A 210 6.84 -5.73 12.32
C PRO A 210 7.84 -5.00 13.23
N ALA A 211 8.56 -5.72 14.10
CA ALA A 211 9.57 -5.15 14.98
C ALA A 211 10.77 -4.55 14.21
N GLU A 212 11.28 -5.24 13.19
CA GLU A 212 12.40 -4.75 12.38
C GLU A 212 12.04 -3.49 11.58
N LEU A 213 10.80 -3.36 11.10
CA LEU A 213 10.32 -2.15 10.43
C LEU A 213 10.30 -0.92 11.36
N LEU A 214 10.26 -1.12 12.67
CA LEU A 214 10.25 -0.09 13.70
C LEU A 214 11.66 0.23 14.25
N MET A 215 12.71 -0.38 13.68
CA MET A 215 14.10 -0.11 14.07
C MET A 215 14.70 1.11 13.33
N PRO A 216 15.77 1.74 13.84
CA PRO A 216 16.43 2.83 13.13
C PRO A 216 17.17 2.29 11.90
N GLY A 217 17.27 3.11 10.85
CA GLY A 217 18.15 2.79 9.71
C GLY A 217 17.69 1.60 8.86
N VAL A 218 16.39 1.27 8.86
CA VAL A 218 15.85 0.16 8.06
C VAL A 218 16.25 0.31 6.58
N PRO A 219 16.98 -0.67 6.02
CA PRO A 219 17.44 -0.59 4.64
C PRO A 219 16.28 -0.52 3.64
N GLY A 220 16.42 0.32 2.61
CA GLY A 220 15.46 0.42 1.50
C GLY A 220 14.31 1.41 1.71
N GLY A 221 14.25 2.08 2.86
CA GLY A 221 13.37 3.22 3.08
C GLY A 221 13.80 4.44 2.26
N ARG A 222 12.84 5.20 1.74
CA ARG A 222 13.10 6.47 1.05
C ARG A 222 12.28 7.60 1.61
N ARG A 223 12.89 8.77 1.79
CA ARG A 223 12.17 9.96 2.22
C ARG A 223 11.08 10.30 1.17
N GLY A 224 9.84 10.28 1.61
CA GLY A 224 8.67 10.66 0.82
C GLY A 224 8.66 12.15 0.51
N PRO A 225 7.74 12.61 -0.37
CA PRO A 225 7.56 14.02 -0.65
C PRO A 225 7.21 14.79 0.64
N ALA A 226 7.62 16.06 0.71
CA ALA A 226 7.13 16.96 1.75
C ALA A 226 5.62 17.09 1.59
N VAL A 227 4.89 16.70 2.63
CA VAL A 227 3.43 16.64 2.69
C VAL A 227 2.83 18.04 2.80
#